data_AF-A0A6G1HI79-F1
#
_entry.id   AF-A0A6G1HI79-F1
#
_cell.length_a   1.000
_cell.length_b   1.000
_cell.length_c   1.000
_cell.angle_alpha   90.00
_cell.angle_beta   90.00
_cell.angle_gamma   90.00
#
_symmetry.space_group_name_H-M   'P 1'
#
loop_
_entity.id
_entity.type
_entity.pdbx_description
1 polymer ?
#
loop_
_entity_poly.entity_id
_entity_poly.type
_entity_poly.pdbx_seq_one_letter_code
_entity_poly.pdbx_strand_id
1 'polypeptide(L)'
;MDSIVQYILNQSKLEVTLIKITNAGPNSFTMTIESRVTNTGPIGATQSPMTVDMIGPKGVFGRLNLPEVKTSSKGAQVNIPDQHIDIVDMDAYMAFVSSIQLDEKLTLRLDNGQGTITALFGKKSQVVYRKEVQMLGMNGPRTEIVSTEVTGEKSFKNKLRITNPSPLEIDLGETTFEYVGKDGKVLARQFATLYIPRGESVHDVTGEVVEKGDIAEVRLKGVDVKVESWIKKSIAYFDAPIKLTPELEGLFKA
;
A
#
# COMPACT_ATOMS: atom_id res chain seq x y z
N MET A 1 14.38 34.26 0.02
CA MET A 1 13.92 33.02 -0.67
C MET A 1 14.24 33.21 -2.15
N ASP A 2 15.07 32.38 -2.78
CA ASP A 2 15.34 32.51 -4.23
C ASP A 2 14.08 32.04 -4.97
N SER A 3 13.30 33.00 -5.47
CA SER A 3 11.94 32.79 -5.98
C SER A 3 11.92 31.86 -7.20
N ILE A 4 12.98 31.85 -8.00
CA ILE A 4 13.07 30.99 -9.20
C ILE A 4 13.38 29.56 -8.80
N VAL A 5 14.32 29.34 -7.87
CA VAL A 5 14.64 27.99 -7.40
C VAL A 5 13.44 27.36 -6.72
N GLN A 6 12.74 28.12 -5.86
CA GLN A 6 11.50 27.66 -5.25
C GLN A 6 10.41 27.39 -6.29
N TYR A 7 10.27 28.24 -7.32
CA TYR A 7 9.30 28.03 -8.39
C TYR A 7 9.57 26.74 -9.17
N ILE A 8 10.81 26.49 -9.58
CA ILE A 8 11.21 25.24 -10.25
C ILE A 8 10.95 24.04 -9.33
N LEU A 9 11.33 24.16 -8.06
CA LEU A 9 11.04 23.10 -7.08
C LEU A 9 9.54 22.84 -7.01
N ASN A 10 8.67 23.86 -6.96
CA ASN A 10 7.22 23.65 -6.89
C ASN A 10 6.68 22.99 -8.16
N GLN A 11 7.19 23.36 -9.34
CA GLN A 11 6.76 22.84 -10.65
C GLN A 11 7.32 21.45 -10.99
N SER A 12 8.35 20.98 -10.28
CA SER A 12 8.88 19.64 -10.49
C SER A 12 7.83 18.57 -10.19
N LYS A 13 7.87 17.44 -10.89
CA LYS A 13 6.90 16.35 -10.70
C LYS A 13 7.59 15.17 -10.04
N LEU A 14 6.99 14.64 -8.97
CA LEU A 14 7.41 13.41 -8.32
C LEU A 14 6.44 12.29 -8.70
N GLU A 15 6.98 11.25 -9.33
CA GLU A 15 6.24 10.05 -9.73
C GLU A 15 6.77 8.87 -8.92
N VAL A 16 5.91 8.24 -8.14
CA VAL A 16 6.27 7.08 -7.32
C VAL A 16 5.97 5.81 -8.09
N THR A 17 6.98 4.96 -8.24
CA THR A 17 6.89 3.69 -8.97
C THR A 17 6.81 2.48 -8.05
N LEU A 18 7.25 2.63 -6.80
CA LEU A 18 7.15 1.62 -5.76
C LEU A 18 7.09 2.29 -4.38
N ILE A 19 6.16 1.81 -3.54
CA ILE A 19 6.22 1.93 -2.09
C ILE A 19 6.12 0.50 -1.57
N LYS A 20 7.12 0.01 -0.84
CA LYS A 20 7.08 -1.32 -0.24
C LYS A 20 7.04 -1.18 1.27
N ILE A 21 6.02 -1.76 1.90
CA ILE A 21 5.84 -1.81 3.34
C ILE A 21 6.14 -3.22 3.85
N THR A 22 7.06 -3.31 4.80
CA THR A 22 7.44 -4.56 5.48
C THR A 22 7.57 -4.31 6.98
N ASN A 23 7.74 -5.38 7.76
CA ASN A 23 7.99 -5.31 9.21
C ASN A 23 6.96 -4.45 9.95
N ALA A 24 5.68 -4.60 9.62
CA ALA A 24 4.62 -3.84 10.27
C ALA A 24 4.57 -4.17 11.76
N GLY A 25 4.71 -3.15 12.60
CA GLY A 25 4.50 -3.21 14.04
C GLY A 25 3.21 -2.47 14.45
N PRO A 26 2.92 -2.35 15.75
CA PRO A 26 1.73 -1.64 16.20
C PRO A 26 1.72 -0.15 15.87
N ASN A 27 2.89 0.52 15.90
CA ASN A 27 3.04 1.96 15.68
C ASN A 27 4.17 2.32 14.70
N SER A 28 4.61 1.36 13.88
CA SER A 28 5.73 1.57 12.96
C SER A 28 5.70 0.58 11.80
N PHE A 29 6.52 0.84 10.79
CA PHE A 29 6.79 -0.08 9.69
C PHE A 29 8.11 0.28 9.00
N THR A 30 8.65 -0.65 8.22
CA THR A 30 9.75 -0.38 7.29
C THR A 30 9.18 0.00 5.93
N MET A 31 9.70 1.07 5.32
CA MET A 31 9.26 1.57 4.03
C MET A 31 10.43 1.72 3.07
N THR A 32 10.26 1.14 1.88
CA THR A 32 11.13 1.37 0.72
C THR A 32 10.36 2.16 -0.33
N ILE A 33 10.97 3.21 -0.89
CA ILE A 33 10.37 4.03 -1.96
C ILE A 33 11.29 4.04 -3.17
N GLU A 34 10.73 3.79 -4.35
CA GLU A 34 11.34 4.11 -5.64
C GLU A 34 10.49 5.18 -6.33
N SER A 35 11.16 6.22 -6.81
CA SER A 35 10.47 7.32 -7.48
C SER A 35 11.37 8.03 -8.48
N ARG A 36 10.74 8.79 -9.35
CA ARG A 36 11.40 9.64 -10.33
C ARG A 36 10.92 11.07 -10.15
N VAL A 37 11.87 12.00 -10.06
CA VAL A 37 11.58 13.43 -10.15
C VAL A 37 11.89 13.92 -11.56
N THR A 38 10.97 14.69 -12.15
CA THR A 38 11.10 15.33 -13.47
C THR A 38 10.80 16.82 -13.37
N ASN A 39 10.99 17.57 -14.47
CA ASN A 39 10.82 19.02 -14.51
C ASN A 39 11.67 19.77 -13.46
N THR A 40 12.90 19.28 -13.23
CA THR A 40 13.85 19.84 -12.25
C THR A 40 14.64 21.05 -12.76
N GLY A 41 14.18 21.66 -13.86
CA GLY A 41 14.85 22.77 -14.54
C GLY A 41 15.93 22.31 -15.54
N PRO A 42 16.47 23.25 -16.33
CA PRO A 42 17.41 22.96 -17.40
C PRO A 42 18.85 22.70 -16.91
N ILE A 43 19.15 23.01 -15.65
CA ILE A 43 20.48 22.94 -15.05
C ILE A 43 20.45 21.92 -13.91
N GLY A 44 21.48 21.07 -13.82
CA GLY A 44 21.61 20.13 -12.73
C GLY A 44 21.82 20.83 -11.38
N ALA A 45 21.22 20.27 -10.33
CA ALA A 45 21.31 20.79 -8.98
C ALA A 45 21.34 19.67 -7.95
N THR A 46 21.86 19.97 -6.75
CA THR A 46 21.87 19.06 -5.62
C THR A 46 20.91 19.56 -4.55
N GLN A 47 19.88 18.78 -4.25
CA GLN A 47 19.01 18.96 -3.09
C GLN A 47 19.67 18.32 -1.87
N SER A 48 19.82 19.06 -0.77
CA SER A 48 20.30 18.50 0.49
C SER A 48 19.33 17.47 1.07
N PRO A 49 19.80 16.52 1.88
CA PRO A 49 18.93 15.68 2.70
C PRO A 49 17.98 16.55 3.56
N MET A 50 16.78 16.06 3.80
CA MET A 50 15.78 16.73 4.64
C MET A 50 14.74 15.75 5.15
N THR A 51 14.01 16.12 6.21
CA THR A 51 12.84 15.38 6.68
C THR A 51 11.57 16.08 6.20
N VAL A 52 10.61 15.33 5.68
CA VAL A 52 9.29 15.81 5.27
C VAL A 52 8.20 15.13 6.07
N ASP A 53 7.08 15.83 6.29
CA ASP A 53 5.86 15.24 6.81
C ASP A 53 5.13 14.48 5.70
N MET A 54 4.69 13.26 5.99
CA MET A 54 3.79 12.49 5.14
C MET A 54 2.35 12.74 5.57
N ILE A 55 1.56 13.30 4.65
CA ILE A 55 0.22 13.80 4.94
C ILE A 55 -0.79 13.06 4.07
N GLY A 56 -1.68 12.34 4.74
CA GLY A 56 -2.82 11.65 4.14
C GLY A 56 -4.12 12.46 4.26
N PRO A 57 -5.27 11.81 4.00
CA PRO A 57 -6.58 12.49 4.00
C PRO A 57 -6.96 13.16 5.32
N LYS A 58 -6.48 12.62 6.45
CA LYS A 58 -6.80 13.12 7.80
C LYS A 58 -5.66 13.84 8.51
N GLY A 59 -4.53 14.08 7.84
CA GLY A 59 -3.40 14.81 8.42
C GLY A 59 -2.08 14.07 8.33
N VAL A 60 -1.11 14.52 9.13
CA VAL A 60 0.24 13.97 9.18
C VAL A 60 0.20 12.61 9.85
N PHE A 61 0.67 11.55 9.19
CA PHE A 61 0.71 10.20 9.76
C PHE A 61 2.12 9.68 10.04
N GLY A 62 3.15 10.31 9.46
CA GLY A 62 4.54 9.92 9.66
C GLY A 62 5.50 10.94 9.07
N ARG A 63 6.80 10.66 9.23
CA ARG A 63 7.87 11.49 8.66
C ARG A 63 8.79 10.65 7.80
N LEU A 64 9.27 11.24 6.71
CA LEU A 64 10.15 10.60 5.74
C LEU A 64 11.43 11.41 5.61
N ASN A 65 12.57 10.76 5.77
CA ASN A 65 13.87 11.34 5.47
C ASN A 65 14.18 11.15 3.99
N LEU A 66 14.25 12.26 3.26
CA LEU A 66 14.69 12.30 1.88
C LEU A 66 16.22 12.37 1.84
N PRO A 67 16.88 11.56 1.00
CA PRO A 67 18.32 11.61 0.83
C PRO A 67 18.76 12.87 0.06
N GLU A 68 20.07 13.04 -0.09
CA GLU A 68 20.59 13.98 -1.08
C GLU A 68 20.16 13.52 -2.48
N VAL A 69 19.62 14.44 -3.28
CA VAL A 69 19.18 14.16 -4.65
C VAL A 69 19.95 15.04 -5.62
N LYS A 70 20.66 14.41 -6.55
CA LYS A 70 21.35 15.09 -7.66
C LYS A 70 20.49 15.01 -8.91
N THR A 71 20.09 16.16 -9.42
CA THR A 71 19.24 16.29 -10.61
C THR A 71 20.04 16.67 -11.84
N SER A 72 19.48 16.36 -13.00
CA SER A 72 19.94 16.82 -14.30
C SER A 72 18.77 17.44 -15.06
N SER A 73 19.00 17.93 -16.29
CA SER A 73 17.91 18.35 -17.18
C SER A 73 16.89 17.25 -17.49
N LYS A 74 17.25 15.97 -17.28
CA LYS A 74 16.37 14.80 -17.47
C LYS A 74 15.65 14.36 -16.18
N GLY A 75 15.81 15.10 -15.08
CA GLY A 75 15.33 14.70 -13.76
C GLY A 75 16.35 13.87 -12.97
N ALA A 76 15.84 13.10 -12.00
CA ALA A 76 16.62 12.15 -11.19
C ALA A 76 15.75 10.96 -10.75
N GLN A 77 16.38 9.83 -10.46
CA GLN A 77 15.76 8.81 -9.62
C GLN A 77 16.00 9.12 -8.15
N VAL A 78 15.03 8.80 -7.31
CA VAL A 78 15.08 8.98 -5.87
C VAL A 78 14.65 7.67 -5.22
N ASN A 79 15.62 6.97 -4.65
CA ASN A 79 15.45 5.68 -4.02
C ASN A 79 15.74 5.80 -2.52
N ILE A 80 14.81 5.33 -1.71
CA ILE A 80 14.89 5.38 -0.25
C ILE A 80 14.72 3.93 0.22
N PRO A 81 15.83 3.22 0.52
CA PRO A 81 15.74 1.84 0.97
C PRO A 81 15.46 1.75 2.47
N ASP A 82 14.57 0.85 2.83
CA ASP A 82 14.38 0.26 4.17
C ASP A 82 14.38 1.26 5.32
N GLN A 83 13.64 2.35 5.16
CA GLN A 83 13.53 3.37 6.19
C GLN A 83 12.51 2.96 7.25
N HIS A 84 12.91 2.98 8.52
CA HIS A 84 11.96 2.84 9.63
C HIS A 84 11.10 4.10 9.74
N ILE A 85 9.79 3.90 9.78
CA ILE A 85 8.79 4.97 9.88
C ILE A 85 7.99 4.77 11.16
N ASP A 86 7.98 5.80 12.00
CA ASP A 86 7.07 5.89 13.15
C ASP A 86 5.73 6.47 12.71
N ILE A 87 4.65 5.85 13.16
CA ILE A 87 3.28 6.35 12.99
C ILE A 87 3.03 7.39 14.09
N VAL A 88 2.98 8.66 13.70
CA VAL A 88 2.80 9.78 14.66
C VAL A 88 1.34 10.05 14.99
N ASP A 89 0.43 9.61 14.12
CA ASP A 89 -1.02 9.67 14.30
C ASP A 89 -1.63 8.43 13.63
N MET A 90 -2.16 7.52 14.46
CA MET A 90 -2.73 6.26 13.99
C MET A 90 -4.04 6.46 13.23
N ASP A 91 -4.86 7.44 13.58
CA ASP A 91 -6.12 7.68 12.88
C ASP A 91 -5.87 8.30 11.52
N ALA A 92 -4.88 9.19 11.41
CA ALA A 92 -4.42 9.72 10.14
C ALA A 92 -3.79 8.62 9.25
N TYR A 93 -3.01 7.73 9.86
CA TYR A 93 -2.41 6.59 9.16
C TYR A 93 -3.47 5.61 8.64
N MET A 94 -4.42 5.21 9.49
CA MET A 94 -5.48 4.29 9.07
C MET A 94 -6.38 4.90 8.00
N ALA A 95 -6.60 6.22 8.00
CA ALA A 95 -7.27 6.90 6.90
C ALA A 95 -6.47 6.82 5.58
N PHE A 96 -5.14 6.96 5.64
CA PHE A 96 -4.28 6.74 4.47
C PHE A 96 -4.32 5.28 3.99
N VAL A 97 -4.22 4.30 4.89
CA VAL A 97 -4.32 2.87 4.58
C VAL A 97 -5.69 2.52 3.98
N SER A 98 -6.77 3.08 4.52
CA SER A 98 -8.11 2.91 3.95
C SER A 98 -8.19 3.47 2.54
N SER A 99 -7.67 4.69 2.31
CA SER A 99 -7.69 5.30 0.98
C SER A 99 -6.88 4.51 -0.05
N ILE A 100 -5.68 4.03 0.31
CA ILE A 100 -4.88 3.27 -0.67
C ILE A 100 -5.49 1.91 -1.00
N GLN A 101 -6.26 1.29 -0.09
CA GLN A 101 -6.92 0.02 -0.36
C GLN A 101 -8.26 0.17 -1.08
N LEU A 102 -9.04 1.22 -0.77
CA LEU A 102 -10.42 1.32 -1.23
C LEU A 102 -10.62 2.29 -2.40
N ASP A 103 -9.83 3.37 -2.47
CA ASP A 103 -9.99 4.39 -3.50
C ASP A 103 -9.28 3.99 -4.80
N GLU A 104 -9.76 4.47 -5.95
CA GLU A 104 -9.08 4.31 -7.24
C GLU A 104 -7.80 5.15 -7.32
N LYS A 105 -7.85 6.34 -6.73
CA LYS A 105 -6.77 7.33 -6.75
C LYS A 105 -6.71 8.04 -5.42
N LEU A 106 -5.50 8.36 -4.99
CA LEU A 106 -5.25 9.15 -3.79
C LEU A 106 -4.09 10.11 -4.00
N THR A 107 -4.05 11.14 -3.16
CA THR A 107 -2.93 12.09 -3.10
C THR A 107 -2.22 11.94 -1.76
N LEU A 108 -0.93 11.60 -1.81
CA LEU A 108 -0.02 11.72 -0.67
C LEU A 108 0.68 13.08 -0.77
N ARG A 109 0.59 13.90 0.29
CA ARG A 109 1.33 15.16 0.33
C ARG A 109 2.59 15.02 1.18
N LEU A 110 3.71 15.43 0.62
CA LEU A 110 4.99 15.62 1.32
C LEU A 110 5.16 17.12 1.57
N ASP A 111 5.26 17.53 2.83
CA ASP A 111 5.30 18.95 3.21
C ASP A 111 6.35 19.21 4.29
N ASN A 112 6.51 20.49 4.65
CA ASN A 112 7.36 20.98 5.75
C ASN A 112 8.85 20.61 5.65
N GLY A 113 9.32 20.15 4.49
CA GLY A 113 10.74 19.88 4.28
C GLY A 113 11.55 21.15 4.14
N GLN A 114 12.43 21.43 5.09
CA GLN A 114 13.37 22.54 4.99
C GLN A 114 14.69 22.03 4.44
N GLY A 115 15.17 22.63 3.34
CA GLY A 115 16.41 22.20 2.73
C GLY A 115 17.09 23.27 1.89
N THR A 116 18.24 22.89 1.34
CA THR A 116 19.03 23.75 0.46
C THR A 116 19.18 23.10 -0.90
N ILE A 117 18.98 23.88 -1.97
CA ILE A 117 19.35 23.49 -3.33
C ILE A 117 20.65 24.19 -3.69
N THR A 118 21.63 23.42 -4.16
CA THR A 118 22.92 23.89 -4.66
C THR A 118 22.96 23.71 -6.17
N ALA A 119 23.03 24.82 -6.91
CA ALA A 119 23.14 24.82 -8.37
C ALA A 119 24.61 24.96 -8.83
N LEU A 120 24.82 25.10 -10.14
CA LEU A 120 26.13 25.40 -10.73
C LEU A 120 26.84 26.56 -10.01
N PHE A 121 28.16 26.46 -9.96
CA PHE A 121 29.04 27.41 -9.25
C PHE A 121 28.80 27.53 -7.74
N GLY A 122 28.12 26.54 -7.14
CA GLY A 122 27.93 26.50 -5.69
C GLY A 122 26.87 27.47 -5.16
N LYS A 123 26.03 28.05 -6.02
CA LYS A 123 24.95 28.93 -5.60
C LYS A 123 23.93 28.14 -4.77
N LYS A 124 23.80 28.49 -3.48
CA LYS A 124 22.88 27.86 -2.53
C LYS A 124 21.61 28.68 -2.38
N SER A 125 20.48 27.98 -2.33
CA SER A 125 19.15 28.57 -2.07
C SER A 125 18.41 27.76 -1.02
N GLN A 126 17.92 28.43 0.02
CA GLN A 126 16.99 27.83 0.98
C GLN A 126 15.62 27.64 0.32
N VAL A 127 15.03 26.47 0.50
CA VAL A 127 13.75 26.08 -0.07
C VAL A 127 12.86 25.36 0.94
N VAL A 128 11.56 25.47 0.72
CA VAL A 128 10.56 24.64 1.39
C VAL A 128 10.04 23.60 0.41
N TYR A 129 10.27 22.33 0.72
CA TYR A 129 9.83 21.20 -0.08
C TYR A 129 8.35 20.93 0.16
N ARG A 130 7.58 21.01 -0.92
CA ARG A 130 6.16 20.68 -0.96
C ARG A 130 5.85 19.90 -2.23
N LYS A 131 5.28 18.70 -2.07
CA LYS A 131 4.88 17.85 -3.18
C LYS A 131 3.55 17.20 -2.93
N GLU A 132 2.73 17.20 -3.97
CA GLU A 132 1.57 16.33 -4.07
C GLU A 132 1.93 15.17 -4.99
N VAL A 133 1.81 13.97 -4.45
CA VAL A 133 2.11 12.72 -5.14
C VAL A 133 0.79 12.05 -5.45
N GLN A 134 0.42 12.05 -6.73
CA GLN A 134 -0.76 11.34 -7.21
C GLN A 134 -0.43 9.87 -7.38
N MET A 135 -1.25 8.99 -6.81
CA MET A 135 -1.04 7.55 -6.84
C MET A 135 -2.34 6.84 -7.20
N LEU A 136 -2.22 5.68 -7.84
CA LEU A 136 -3.31 4.72 -7.93
C LEU A 136 -3.47 4.03 -6.58
N GLY A 137 -4.70 3.90 -6.10
CA GLY A 137 -5.04 2.97 -5.03
C GLY A 137 -5.38 1.60 -5.60
N MET A 138 -5.68 0.64 -4.73
CA MET A 138 -6.02 -0.73 -5.12
C MET A 138 -7.41 -0.84 -5.74
N ASN A 139 -8.30 0.14 -5.48
CA ASN A 139 -9.70 0.13 -5.88
C ASN A 139 -10.43 -1.14 -5.40
N GLY A 140 -10.30 -1.42 -4.10
CA GLY A 140 -10.79 -2.61 -3.44
C GLY A 140 -9.89 -3.84 -3.60
N PRO A 141 -10.08 -4.88 -2.78
CA PRO A 141 -9.36 -6.13 -2.91
C PRO A 141 -9.90 -6.91 -4.13
N ARG A 142 -9.19 -6.81 -5.26
CA ARG A 142 -9.52 -7.58 -6.46
C ARG A 142 -8.95 -8.99 -6.34
N THR A 143 -9.80 -9.90 -5.88
CA THR A 143 -9.43 -11.29 -5.59
C THR A 143 -10.28 -12.25 -6.42
N GLU A 144 -9.64 -13.30 -6.92
CA GLU A 144 -10.26 -14.37 -7.70
C GLU A 144 -9.75 -15.74 -7.22
N ILE A 145 -10.64 -16.73 -7.14
CA ILE A 145 -10.25 -18.12 -6.91
C ILE A 145 -9.97 -18.76 -8.26
N VAL A 146 -8.70 -19.03 -8.54
CA VAL A 146 -8.24 -19.63 -9.81
C VAL A 146 -8.59 -21.10 -9.89
N SER A 147 -8.41 -21.82 -8.79
CA SER A 147 -8.68 -23.25 -8.69
C SER A 147 -8.90 -23.65 -7.24
N THR A 148 -9.68 -24.70 -7.03
CA THR A 148 -9.95 -25.32 -5.74
C THR A 148 -9.59 -26.81 -5.81
N GLU A 149 -8.92 -27.30 -4.79
CA GLU A 149 -8.72 -28.73 -4.53
C GLU A 149 -9.42 -29.09 -3.22
N VAL A 150 -10.38 -30.02 -3.27
CA VAL A 150 -10.98 -30.59 -2.05
C VAL A 150 -10.05 -31.65 -1.51
N THR A 151 -9.57 -31.46 -0.28
CA THR A 151 -8.55 -32.32 0.35
C THR A 151 -9.11 -33.22 1.45
N GLY A 152 -10.37 -33.03 1.81
CA GLY A 152 -11.10 -33.79 2.82
C GLY A 152 -12.56 -33.36 2.87
N GLU A 153 -13.35 -33.93 3.78
CA GLU A 153 -14.80 -33.64 3.86
C GLU A 153 -15.10 -32.16 4.12
N LYS A 154 -14.21 -31.47 4.83
CA LYS A 154 -14.32 -30.05 5.17
C LYS A 154 -13.11 -29.22 4.77
N SER A 155 -12.06 -29.82 4.23
CA SER A 155 -10.80 -29.11 3.95
C SER A 155 -10.60 -28.88 2.45
N PHE A 156 -10.08 -27.71 2.10
CA PHE A 156 -9.78 -27.35 0.72
C PHE A 156 -8.47 -26.57 0.61
N LYS A 157 -7.92 -26.52 -0.60
CA LYS A 157 -6.82 -25.63 -0.99
C LYS A 157 -7.28 -24.80 -2.17
N ASN A 158 -6.99 -23.50 -2.14
CA ASN A 158 -7.26 -22.62 -3.26
C ASN A 158 -5.95 -22.03 -3.82
N LYS A 159 -5.98 -21.69 -5.09
CA LYS A 159 -5.08 -20.69 -5.67
C LYS A 159 -5.83 -19.37 -5.76
N LEU A 160 -5.45 -18.38 -4.96
CA LEU A 160 -6.02 -17.03 -5.03
C LEU A 160 -5.17 -16.14 -5.92
N ARG A 161 -5.78 -15.52 -6.93
CA ARG A 161 -5.19 -14.41 -7.67
C ARG A 161 -5.60 -13.10 -7.01
N ILE A 162 -4.63 -12.23 -6.74
CA ILE A 162 -4.85 -10.87 -6.25
C ILE A 162 -4.24 -9.89 -7.27
N THR A 163 -5.04 -8.90 -7.69
CA THR A 163 -4.61 -7.83 -8.60
C THR A 163 -4.51 -6.51 -7.85
N ASN A 164 -3.33 -5.91 -7.87
CA ASN A 164 -3.01 -4.66 -7.20
C ASN A 164 -2.48 -3.63 -8.21
N PRO A 165 -3.32 -2.68 -8.66
CA PRO A 165 -2.91 -1.63 -9.60
C PRO A 165 -2.08 -0.51 -8.96
N SER A 166 -1.97 -0.48 -7.63
CA SER A 166 -1.24 0.58 -6.91
C SER A 166 0.28 0.36 -6.98
N PRO A 167 1.10 1.41 -6.76
CA PRO A 167 2.54 1.25 -6.57
C PRO A 167 2.88 0.69 -5.18
N LEU A 168 1.89 0.44 -4.31
CA LEU A 168 2.10 -0.08 -2.95
C LEU A 168 2.24 -1.60 -2.96
N GLU A 169 3.29 -2.10 -2.35
CA GLU A 169 3.47 -3.50 -1.98
C GLU A 169 3.37 -3.63 -0.46
N ILE A 170 2.67 -4.66 0.00
CA ILE A 170 2.45 -4.88 1.44
C ILE A 170 2.63 -6.35 1.79
N ASP A 171 3.43 -6.59 2.83
CA ASP A 171 3.50 -7.88 3.50
C ASP A 171 2.46 -7.93 4.61
N LEU A 172 1.44 -8.79 4.44
CA LEU A 172 0.40 -9.02 5.43
C LEU A 172 0.76 -10.16 6.39
N GLY A 173 1.77 -10.97 6.07
CA GLY A 173 2.13 -12.16 6.84
C GLY A 173 1.05 -13.23 6.85
N GLU A 174 0.99 -14.01 7.93
CA GLU A 174 -0.03 -15.03 8.16
C GLU A 174 -1.38 -14.37 8.48
N THR A 175 -2.35 -14.55 7.59
CA THR A 175 -3.65 -13.91 7.57
C THR A 175 -4.76 -14.95 7.63
N THR A 176 -5.88 -14.57 8.24
CA THR A 176 -7.12 -15.34 8.24
C THR A 176 -8.22 -14.57 7.52
N PHE A 177 -8.92 -15.27 6.63
CA PHE A 177 -10.11 -14.78 5.94
C PHE A 177 -11.31 -15.67 6.24
N GLU A 178 -12.50 -15.10 6.17
CA GLU A 178 -13.77 -15.80 6.27
C GLU A 178 -14.56 -15.66 4.97
N TYR A 179 -15.15 -16.78 4.53
CA TYR A 179 -16.19 -16.79 3.53
C TYR A 179 -17.52 -16.55 4.23
N VAL A 180 -18.13 -15.40 3.96
CA VAL A 180 -19.36 -14.98 4.64
C VAL A 180 -20.51 -14.97 3.63
N GLY A 181 -21.54 -15.76 3.90
CA GLY A 181 -22.78 -15.79 3.11
C GLY A 181 -23.61 -14.52 3.30
N LYS A 182 -24.62 -14.35 2.46
CA LYS A 182 -25.53 -13.18 2.50
C LYS A 182 -26.26 -13.01 3.82
N ASP A 183 -26.55 -14.11 4.50
CA ASP A 183 -27.19 -14.15 5.81
C ASP A 183 -26.22 -13.80 6.97
N GLY A 184 -24.96 -13.52 6.66
CA GLY A 184 -23.92 -13.21 7.63
C GLY A 184 -23.25 -14.43 8.25
N LYS A 185 -23.61 -15.66 7.84
CA LYS A 185 -22.98 -16.88 8.35
C LYS A 185 -21.58 -17.06 7.78
N VAL A 186 -20.69 -17.59 8.63
CA VAL A 186 -19.33 -17.96 8.24
C VAL A 186 -19.37 -19.37 7.66
N LEU A 187 -19.24 -19.48 6.34
CA LEU A 187 -19.26 -20.76 5.63
C LEU A 187 -17.94 -21.50 5.79
N ALA A 188 -16.82 -20.78 5.76
CA ALA A 188 -15.48 -21.34 5.87
C ALA A 188 -14.46 -20.31 6.35
N ARG A 189 -13.35 -20.81 6.87
CA ARG A 189 -12.13 -20.04 7.17
C ARG A 189 -11.02 -20.41 6.20
N GLN A 190 -10.21 -19.43 5.85
CA GLN A 190 -9.07 -19.59 4.98
C GLN A 190 -7.83 -18.95 5.59
N PHE A 191 -6.70 -19.64 5.47
CA PHE A 191 -5.43 -19.27 6.05
C PHE A 191 -4.39 -19.12 4.94
N ALA A 192 -3.63 -18.03 4.98
CA ALA A 192 -2.68 -17.69 3.93
C ALA A 192 -1.51 -16.89 4.50
N THR A 193 -0.31 -17.10 3.98
CA THR A 193 0.77 -16.12 4.11
C THR A 193 0.71 -15.22 2.87
N LEU A 194 0.35 -13.94 3.04
CA LEU A 194 0.11 -13.04 1.93
C LEU A 194 1.17 -11.93 1.84
N TYR A 195 1.81 -11.89 0.69
CA TYR A 195 2.52 -10.71 0.20
C TYR A 195 1.79 -10.19 -1.04
N ILE A 196 1.37 -8.93 -1.02
CA ILE A 196 0.66 -8.32 -2.15
C ILE A 196 1.64 -7.41 -2.89
N PRO A 197 2.28 -7.90 -3.97
CA PRO A 197 3.12 -7.07 -4.82
C PRO A 197 2.26 -6.15 -5.70
N ARG A 198 2.89 -5.24 -6.43
CA ARG A 198 2.24 -4.50 -7.52
C ARG A 198 1.95 -5.45 -8.68
N GLY A 199 0.84 -5.22 -9.39
CA GLY A 199 0.38 -6.08 -10.47
C GLY A 199 -0.36 -7.32 -9.96
N GLU A 200 -0.15 -8.47 -10.58
CA GLU A 200 -0.82 -9.72 -10.22
C GLU A 200 0.06 -10.63 -9.38
N SER A 201 -0.55 -11.32 -8.42
CA SER A 201 0.08 -12.39 -7.65
C SER A 201 -0.87 -13.57 -7.48
N VAL A 202 -0.31 -14.78 -7.33
CA VAL A 202 -1.08 -15.99 -7.06
C VAL A 202 -0.55 -16.62 -5.77
N HIS A 203 -1.45 -16.91 -4.84
CA HIS A 203 -1.16 -17.43 -3.51
C HIS A 203 -1.83 -18.78 -3.31
N ASP A 204 -1.08 -19.76 -2.82
CA ASP A 204 -1.63 -21.01 -2.32
C ASP A 204 -2.17 -20.79 -0.90
N VAL A 205 -3.43 -21.15 -0.68
CA VAL A 205 -4.12 -20.94 0.59
C VAL A 205 -4.87 -22.20 1.00
N THR A 206 -5.00 -22.42 2.29
CA THR A 206 -5.75 -23.57 2.84
C THR A 206 -7.02 -23.08 3.51
N GLY A 207 -8.05 -23.91 3.55
CA GLY A 207 -9.26 -23.54 4.26
C GLY A 207 -10.04 -24.74 4.78
N GLU A 208 -10.96 -24.42 5.67
CA GLU A 208 -11.83 -25.37 6.36
C GLU A 208 -13.26 -24.84 6.41
N VAL A 209 -14.22 -25.69 6.02
CA VAL A 209 -15.65 -25.43 6.11
C VAL A 209 -16.08 -25.41 7.57
N VAL A 210 -16.70 -24.32 7.99
CA VAL A 210 -17.30 -24.17 9.32
C VAL A 210 -18.71 -24.76 9.29
N GLU A 211 -19.55 -24.26 8.39
CA GLU A 211 -20.91 -24.75 8.17
C GLU A 211 -21.35 -24.55 6.72
N LYS A 212 -22.42 -25.25 6.35
CA LYS A 212 -23.08 -25.08 5.05
C LYS A 212 -24.14 -23.98 5.14
N GLY A 213 -24.36 -23.24 4.06
CA GLY A 213 -25.28 -22.10 4.07
C GLY A 213 -25.65 -21.56 2.70
N ASP A 214 -26.19 -20.34 2.69
CA ASP A 214 -26.53 -19.64 1.45
C ASP A 214 -25.26 -19.17 0.73
N ILE A 215 -25.12 -19.62 -0.52
CA ILE A 215 -23.99 -19.30 -1.40
C ILE A 215 -24.38 -18.36 -2.55
N ALA A 216 -25.60 -17.80 -2.56
CA ALA A 216 -26.05 -16.91 -3.63
C ALA A 216 -25.14 -15.66 -3.77
N GLU A 217 -24.70 -15.13 -2.63
CA GLU A 217 -23.67 -14.09 -2.56
C GLU A 217 -22.72 -14.44 -1.42
N VAL A 218 -21.44 -14.60 -1.75
CA VAL A 218 -20.39 -14.86 -0.76
C VAL A 218 -19.35 -13.75 -0.82
N ARG A 219 -18.94 -13.29 0.36
CA ARG A 219 -17.90 -12.28 0.52
C ARG A 219 -16.68 -12.91 1.18
N LEU A 220 -15.49 -12.55 0.72
CA LEU A 220 -14.24 -12.86 1.39
C LEU A 220 -13.88 -11.70 2.31
N LYS A 221 -13.88 -11.95 3.61
CA LYS A 221 -13.59 -10.95 4.64
C LYS A 221 -12.28 -11.26 5.35
N GLY A 222 -11.37 -10.29 5.41
CA GLY A 222 -10.18 -10.37 6.25
C GLY A 222 -10.55 -10.18 7.71
N VAL A 223 -10.14 -11.10 8.59
CA VAL A 223 -10.59 -11.12 9.98
C VAL A 223 -9.46 -11.05 11.00
N ASP A 224 -8.29 -11.60 10.70
CA ASP A 224 -7.17 -11.57 11.62
C ASP A 224 -5.83 -11.68 10.89
N VAL A 225 -4.77 -11.25 11.58
CA VAL A 225 -3.38 -11.40 11.18
C VAL A 225 -2.59 -11.87 12.38
N LYS A 226 -1.75 -12.91 12.23
CA LYS A 226 -1.03 -13.50 13.36
C LYS A 226 -0.09 -12.53 14.07
N VAL A 227 0.53 -11.63 13.32
CA VAL A 227 1.49 -10.65 13.84
C VAL A 227 0.74 -9.46 14.46
N GLU A 228 1.11 -9.11 15.69
CA GLU A 228 0.63 -7.89 16.36
C GLU A 228 1.13 -6.64 15.63
N SER A 229 0.25 -6.05 14.83
CA SER A 229 0.54 -4.89 14.01
C SER A 229 -0.74 -4.09 13.71
N TRP A 230 -0.60 -2.89 13.16
CA TRP A 230 -1.74 -2.13 12.64
C TRP A 230 -2.50 -2.89 11.52
N ILE A 231 -1.89 -3.90 10.89
CA ILE A 231 -2.55 -4.72 9.86
C ILE A 231 -3.78 -5.42 10.44
N LYS A 232 -3.79 -5.79 11.72
CA LYS A 232 -4.99 -6.32 12.40
C LYS A 232 -6.22 -5.41 12.28
N LYS A 233 -6.00 -4.09 12.18
CA LYS A 233 -7.08 -3.12 11.97
C LYS A 233 -7.43 -3.00 10.49
N SER A 234 -6.44 -2.98 9.60
CA SER A 234 -6.68 -2.77 8.17
C SER A 234 -7.13 -4.03 7.44
N ILE A 235 -6.91 -5.23 7.98
CA ILE A 235 -7.31 -6.49 7.32
C ILE A 235 -8.83 -6.54 7.10
N ALA A 236 -9.61 -5.85 7.94
CA ALA A 236 -11.05 -5.71 7.76
C ALA A 236 -11.47 -4.91 6.52
N TYR A 237 -10.55 -4.14 5.92
CA TYR A 237 -10.80 -3.48 4.63
C TYR A 237 -10.78 -4.47 3.46
N PHE A 238 -10.20 -5.67 3.66
CA PHE A 238 -10.47 -6.78 2.76
C PHE A 238 -11.89 -7.27 2.98
N ASP A 239 -12.84 -6.70 2.25
CA ASP A 239 -14.22 -7.15 2.23
C ASP A 239 -14.76 -7.00 0.81
N ALA A 240 -14.75 -8.10 0.05
CA ALA A 240 -15.24 -8.10 -1.33
C ALA A 240 -16.07 -9.34 -1.68
N PRO A 241 -17.01 -9.22 -2.63
CA PRO A 241 -17.64 -10.37 -3.25
C PRO A 241 -16.58 -11.30 -3.84
N ILE A 242 -16.78 -12.60 -3.68
CA ILE A 242 -15.90 -13.62 -4.25
C ILE A 242 -16.74 -14.64 -5.00
N LYS A 243 -16.33 -14.94 -6.23
CA LYS A 243 -16.95 -16.02 -7.00
C LYS A 243 -16.34 -17.35 -6.54
N LEU A 244 -17.21 -18.27 -6.12
CA LEU A 244 -16.81 -19.62 -5.76
C LEU A 244 -16.52 -20.45 -7.02
N THR A 245 -15.63 -21.42 -6.90
CA THR A 245 -15.50 -22.48 -7.92
C THR A 245 -16.58 -23.53 -7.67
N PRO A 246 -16.94 -24.36 -8.67
CA PRO A 246 -17.92 -25.43 -8.50
C PRO A 246 -17.61 -26.37 -7.33
N GLU A 247 -16.33 -26.62 -7.06
CA GLU A 247 -15.88 -27.47 -5.96
C GLU A 247 -16.18 -26.83 -4.59
N LEU A 248 -15.92 -25.53 -4.42
CA LEU A 248 -16.28 -24.80 -3.20
C LEU A 248 -17.78 -24.67 -3.03
N GLU A 249 -18.52 -24.43 -4.12
CA GLU A 249 -20.00 -24.43 -4.08
C GLU A 249 -20.51 -25.77 -3.54
N GLY A 250 -19.96 -26.89 -4.00
CA GLY A 250 -20.32 -28.22 -3.51
C GLY A 250 -20.04 -28.42 -2.02
N LEU A 251 -18.97 -27.83 -1.49
CA LEU A 251 -18.62 -27.89 -0.07
C LEU A 251 -19.51 -27.00 0.81
N PHE A 252 -19.85 -25.80 0.35
CA PHE A 252 -20.57 -24.80 1.14
C PHE A 252 -22.09 -24.96 1.08
N LYS A 253 -22.61 -25.60 0.01
CA LYS A 253 -24.05 -25.72 -0.19
C LYS A 253 -24.67 -26.71 0.78
N ALA A 254 -25.74 -26.27 1.44
CA ALA A 254 -26.64 -27.09 2.25
C ALA A 254 -27.36 -28.14 1.38
#